data_AF-P33626-F1
#
_entry.id   AF-P33626-F1
#
_cell.length_a   1.000
_cell.length_b   1.000
_cell.length_c   1.000
_cell.angle_alpha   90.00
_cell.angle_beta   90.00
_cell.angle_gamma   90.00
#
_symmetry.space_group_name_H-M   'P 1'
#
loop_
_entity.id
_entity.type
_entity.pdbx_description
1 polymer ?
#
loop_
_entity_poly.entity_id
_entity_poly.type
_entity_poly.pdbx_seq_one_letter_code
_entity_poly.pdbx_strand_id
1 'polypeptide(L)' 'MRECISIHIGQAGIQVGNACWELYCLEHGIQADGQMPGDKTIGGGDAEFDEGEDGDEGDEY' A
#
# COMPACT_ATOMS: atom_id res chain seq x y z
N MET A 1 10.61 10.50 8.84
CA MET A 1 10.00 9.16 8.76
C MET A 1 10.93 8.26 7.95
N ARG A 2 11.05 6.97 8.28
CA ARG A 2 11.76 6.01 7.42
C ARG A 2 10.69 5.13 6.79
N GLU A 3 10.62 5.12 5.47
CA GLU A 3 9.78 4.20 4.72
C GLU A 3 10.63 3.00 4.33
N CYS A 4 10.06 1.80 4.46
CA CYS A 4 10.71 0.55 4.12
C CYS A 4 9.90 -0.13 3.03
N ILE A 5 10.54 -0.43 1.90
CA ILE A 5 9.93 -1.19 0.80
C ILE A 5 10.58 -2.57 0.77
N SER A 6 9.76 -3.61 0.94
CA SER A 6 10.22 -5.00 0.90
C SER A 6 9.91 -5.62 -0.45
N ILE A 7 10.94 -6.10 -1.15
CA ILE A 7 10.79 -6.77 -2.45
C ILE A 7 11.16 -8.24 -2.27
N HIS A 8 10.21 -9.13 -2.56
CA HIS A 8 10.38 -10.57 -2.42
C HIS A 8 10.62 -11.21 -3.79
N ILE A 9 11.80 -11.81 -3.98
CA ILE A 9 12.22 -12.38 -5.27
C ILE A 9 12.42 -13.90 -5.14
N GLY A 10 11.99 -14.63 -6.17
CA GLY A 10 12.16 -16.08 -6.28
C GLY A 10 11.14 -16.87 -5.47
N GLN A 11 11.05 -18.19 -5.70
CA GLN A 11 10.00 -19.04 -5.14
C GLN A 11 9.98 -19.08 -3.61
N ALA A 12 11.16 -19.20 -2.98
CA ALA A 12 11.24 -19.18 -1.52
C ALA A 12 10.94 -17.79 -0.97
N GLY A 13 11.46 -16.73 -1.60
CA GLY A 13 11.25 -15.35 -1.17
C GLY A 13 9.78 -14.93 -1.21
N ILE A 14 9.08 -15.26 -2.30
CA ILE A 14 7.65 -14.96 -2.47
C ILE A 14 6.80 -15.70 -1.42
N GLN A 15 7.09 -16.98 -1.14
CA GLN A 15 6.37 -17.72 -0.10
C GLN A 15 6.52 -17.09 1.28
N VAL A 16 7.75 -16.70 1.65
CA VAL A 16 7.99 -16.01 2.92
C VAL A 16 7.31 -14.65 2.92
N GLY A 17 7.41 -13.88 1.82
CA GLY A 17 6.75 -12.58 1.69
C GLY A 17 5.24 -12.65 1.88
N ASN A 18 4.59 -13.63 1.26
CA ASN A 18 3.15 -13.86 1.40
C ASN A 18 2.77 -14.22 2.84
N ALA A 19 3.54 -15.10 3.51
CA ALA A 19 3.29 -15.45 4.90
C ALA A 19 3.48 -14.25 5.84
N CYS A 20 4.50 -13.42 5.59
CA CYS A 20 4.71 -12.18 6.34
C CYS A 20 3.57 -11.18 6.10
N TRP A 21 3.11 -11.02 4.85
CA TRP A 21 1.99 -10.14 4.52
C TRP A 21 0.68 -10.61 5.17
N GLU A 22 0.38 -11.91 5.15
CA GLU A 22 -0.80 -12.46 5.82
C GLU A 22 -0.78 -12.18 7.33
N LEU A 23 0.37 -12.36 7.98
CA LEU A 23 0.51 -12.03 9.41
C LEU A 23 0.34 -10.53 9.66
N TYR A 24 0.93 -9.68 8.81
CA TYR A 24 0.79 -8.22 8.92
C TYR A 24 -0.67 -7.77 8.77
N CYS A 25 -1.38 -8.32 7.78
CA CYS A 25 -2.81 -8.12 7.59
C CYS A 25 -3.61 -8.50 8.84
N LEU A 26 -3.33 -9.66 9.43
CA LEU A 26 -4.02 -10.13 10.64
C LEU A 26 -3.72 -9.26 11.87
N GLU A 27 -2.45 -8.86 12.05
CA GLU A 27 -2.01 -8.06 13.20
C GLU A 27 -2.60 -6.64 13.18
N HIS A 28 -2.71 -6.04 12.00
CA HIS A 28 -3.18 -4.67 11.82
C HIS A 28 -4.62 -4.56 11.33
N GLY A 29 -5.29 -5.70 11.12
CA GLY A 29 -6.64 -5.75 10.58
C GLY A 29 -6.74 -5.23 9.14
N ILE A 30 -5.64 -5.23 8.37
CA ILE A 30 -5.62 -4.76 6.98
C ILE A 30 -6.12 -5.89 6.07
N GLN A 31 -6.91 -5.56 5.05
CA GLN A 31 -7.36 -6.51 4.05
C GLN A 31 -6.19 -6.95 3.16
N ALA A 32 -6.32 -8.12 2.52
CA ALA A 32 -5.24 -8.67 1.69
C ALA A 32 -4.87 -7.77 0.50
N ASP A 33 -5.78 -6.89 0.06
CA ASP A 33 -5.59 -5.86 -0.96
C ASP A 33 -4.94 -4.56 -0.43
N GLY A 34 -4.59 -4.53 0.86
CA GLY A 34 -3.99 -3.37 1.52
C GLY A 34 -4.99 -2.37 2.10
N GLN A 35 -6.30 -2.57 1.90
CA GLN A 35 -7.31 -1.65 2.42
C GLN A 35 -7.55 -1.85 3.91
N MET A 36 -7.58 -0.77 4.69
CA MET A 36 -8.08 -0.84 6.04
C MET A 36 -9.61 -1.06 6.02
N PRO A 37 -10.17 -1.95 6.86
CA PRO A 37 -11.61 -2.13 6.97
C PRO A 37 -12.20 -0.80 7.41
N GLY A 38 -12.96 -0.17 6.51
CA GLY A 38 -13.33 1.23 6.57
C GLY A 38 -13.63 1.71 7.99
N ASP A 39 -12.70 2.48 8.55
CA ASP A 39 -12.94 3.25 9.75
C ASP A 39 -14.11 4.18 9.44
N LYS A 40 -15.26 3.90 10.03
CA LYS A 40 -16.42 4.81 10.00
C LYS A 40 -16.18 6.09 10.80
N THR A 41 -14.93 6.45 11.13
CA THR A 41 -14.60 7.62 11.94
C THR A 41 -13.78 8.62 11.14
N ILE A 42 -14.52 9.49 10.44
CA ILE A 42 -14.32 10.94 10.37
C ILE A 42 -12.86 11.41 10.29
N GLY A 43 -12.37 11.57 9.05
CA GLY A 43 -11.47 12.66 8.68
C GLY A 43 -9.96 12.44 8.85
N GLY A 44 -9.25 12.42 7.72
CA GLY A 44 -7.86 12.86 7.64
C GLY A 44 -6.82 11.78 7.28
N GLY A 45 -6.63 11.53 5.98
CA GLY A 45 -5.45 12.07 5.31
C GLY A 45 -4.13 11.28 5.27
N ASP A 46 -4.00 10.06 5.77
CA ASP A 46 -2.64 9.51 5.95
C ASP A 46 -2.15 8.44 4.94
N ALA A 47 -2.96 7.85 4.05
CA ALA A 47 -2.42 6.73 3.24
C ALA A 47 -2.99 6.47 1.83
N GLU A 48 -3.86 7.31 1.26
CA GLU A 48 -4.18 7.17 -0.16
C GLU A 48 -3.05 7.78 -0.98
N PHE A 49 -2.22 6.90 -1.56
CA PHE A 49 -1.31 7.24 -2.65
C PHE A 49 -2.18 7.74 -3.80
N ASP A 50 -2.36 9.06 -3.85
CA ASP A 50 -2.88 9.75 -5.02
C ASP A 50 -1.90 9.44 -6.15
N GLU A 51 -2.31 8.55 -7.05
CA GLU A 51 -1.71 8.47 -8.38
C GLU A 51 -2.02 9.81 -9.03
N GLY A 52 -1.21 10.82 -8.68
CA GLY A 52 -1.24 12.12 -9.30
C GLY A 52 -1.16 11.85 -10.78
N GLU A 53 -2.29 12.08 -11.46
CA GLU A 53 -2.30 12.27 -12.88
C GLU A 53 -1.32 13.41 -13.11
N ASP A 54 -0.08 13.06 -13.44
CA ASP A 54 0.85 13.96 -14.11
C ASP A 54 0.20 14.24 -15.46
N GLY A 55 -0.81 15.11 -15.42
CA GLY A 55 -1.41 15.74 -16.57
C GLY A 55 -0.26 16.42 -17.27
N ASP A 56 0.12 15.82 -18.40
CA ASP A 56 0.95 16.43 -19.42
C ASP A 56 0.35 17.81 -19.72
N GLU A 57 0.84 18.85 -19.04
CA GLU A 57 0.71 20.24 -19.46
C GLU A 57 1.52 20.36 -20.76
N GLY A 58 0.98 19.79 -21.83
CA GLY A 58 1.45 20.06 -23.18
C GLY A 58 1.30 21.56 -23.38
N ASP A 59 2.45 22.25 -23.44
CA ASP A 59 2.58 23.68 -23.61
C ASP A 59 1.55 24.19 -24.65
N GLU A 60 0.55 24.93 -24.17
CA GLU A 60 -0.48 25.52 -25.01
C GLU A 60 0.12 26.74 -25.74
N TYR A 61 0.58 26.50 -26.98
CA TYR A 61 1.03 27.43 -28.04
C TYR A 61 2.32 28.25 -27.85
#